data_AF-A0A1J3FRN0-F1
#
_entry.id   AF-A0A1J3FRN0-F1
#
_cell.length_a   1.000
_cell.length_b   1.000
_cell.length_c   1.000
_cell.angle_alpha   90.00
_cell.angle_beta   90.00
_cell.angle_gamma   90.00
#
_symmetry.space_group_name_H-M   'P 1'
#
loop_
_entity.id
_entity.type
_entity.pdbx_description
1 polymer ?
#
loop_
_entity_poly.entity_id
_entity_poly.type
_entity_poly.pdbx_seq_one_letter_code
_entity_poly.pdbx_strand_id
1 'polypeptide(L)'
;VVADALSRRYTLLSTLDAKLLGFEQIKELYASDDDFADIYQACSKFASSRYVKQDGFLFFENRLCVPNCSLRDLFVREAHGGGLMGHFGVTKTLQIMRDHFHWPHMKRDVERVCARCATCKLAKSKVQPHGLYTPLPIP
;
A
#
# COMPACT_ATOMS: atom_id res chain seq x y z
N VAL A 1 6.47 18.44 17.38
CA VAL A 1 5.08 18.80 16.98
C VAL A 1 4.33 17.52 16.71
N VAL A 2 3.38 17.12 17.56
CA VAL A 2 2.55 15.92 17.34
C VAL A 2 1.38 16.36 16.46
N ALA A 3 1.41 15.98 15.18
CA ALA A 3 0.28 16.23 14.29
C ALA A 3 -0.92 15.39 14.74
N ASP A 4 -2.06 16.04 14.97
CA ASP A 4 -3.32 15.36 15.27
C ASP A 4 -3.72 14.39 14.14
N ALA A 5 -4.43 13.33 14.49
CA ALA A 5 -4.89 12.29 13.55
C ALA A 5 -5.60 12.86 12.31
N LEU A 6 -6.39 13.92 12.47
CA LEU A 6 -7.11 14.58 11.38
C LEU A 6 -6.16 15.23 10.37
N SER A 7 -5.12 15.91 10.83
CA SER A 7 -4.12 16.55 9.97
C SER A 7 -3.37 15.54 9.10
N ARG A 8 -3.07 14.36 9.66
CA ARG A 8 -2.42 13.26 8.92
C ARG A 8 -3.33 12.71 7.82
N ARG A 9 -4.63 12.51 8.10
CA ARG A 9 -5.61 12.05 7.11
C ARG A 9 -5.75 13.06 5.98
N TYR A 10 -5.91 14.34 6.32
CA TYR A 10 -6.02 15.42 5.33
C TYR A 10 -4.79 15.46 4.42
N THR A 11 -3.58 15.46 4.99
CA THR A 11 -2.34 15.49 4.21
C THR A 11 -2.22 14.30 3.24
N LEU A 12 -2.59 13.10 3.71
CA LEU A 12 -2.61 11.89 2.86
C LEU A 12 -3.59 12.06 1.70
N LEU A 13 -4.84 12.43 1.98
CA LEU A 13 -5.88 12.59 0.96
C LEU A 13 -5.51 13.66 -0.06
N SER A 14 -5.06 14.85 0.36
CA SER A 14 -4.62 15.91 -0.55
C SER A 14 -3.44 15.48 -1.44
N THR A 15 -2.51 14.68 -0.90
CA THR A 15 -1.39 14.17 -1.69
C THR A 15 -1.85 13.15 -2.73
N LEU A 16 -2.80 12.28 -2.37
CA LEU A 16 -3.33 11.27 -3.29
C LEU A 16 -4.18 11.91 -4.38
N ASP A 17 -5.05 12.84 -4.03
CA ASP A 17 -5.87 13.59 -4.99
C ASP A 17 -5.03 14.35 -6.01
N ALA A 18 -3.96 15.02 -5.55
CA ALA A 18 -3.05 15.74 -6.44
C ALA A 18 -2.23 14.82 -7.37
N LYS A 19 -1.97 13.57 -6.97
CA LYS A 19 -1.14 12.62 -7.73
C LYS A 19 -1.94 11.64 -8.59
N LEU A 20 -3.20 11.40 -8.24
CA LEU A 20 -4.04 10.39 -8.86
C LEU A 20 -5.31 11.04 -9.39
N LEU A 21 -5.36 11.22 -10.71
CA LEU A 21 -6.55 11.74 -11.39
C LEU A 21 -7.77 10.86 -11.08
N GLY A 22 -8.84 11.51 -10.62
CA GLY A 22 -10.09 10.80 -10.28
C GLY A 22 -10.02 10.00 -8.98
N PHE A 23 -9.04 10.24 -8.10
CA PHE A 23 -8.93 9.54 -6.81
C PHE A 23 -10.24 9.57 -6.01
N GLU A 24 -10.98 10.68 -6.06
CA GLU A 24 -12.30 10.85 -5.43
C GLU A 24 -13.31 9.74 -5.78
N GLN A 25 -13.20 9.13 -6.97
CA GLN A 25 -14.09 8.02 -7.41
C GLN A 25 -13.99 6.79 -6.51
N ILE A 26 -12.91 6.66 -5.72
CA ILE A 26 -12.78 5.59 -4.72
C ILE A 26 -13.96 5.56 -3.74
N LYS A 27 -14.60 6.72 -3.48
CA LYS A 27 -15.76 6.84 -2.59
C LYS A 27 -16.96 6.06 -3.09
N GLU A 28 -17.14 6.01 -4.40
CA GLU A 28 -18.28 5.34 -5.05
C GLU A 28 -18.18 3.81 -4.93
N LEU A 29 -16.95 3.30 -4.78
CA LEU A 29 -16.69 1.87 -4.72
C LEU A 29 -17.07 1.25 -3.38
N TYR A 30 -17.06 2.00 -2.28
CA TYR A 30 -17.29 1.43 -0.95
C TYR A 30 -18.67 0.78 -0.81
N ALA A 31 -19.71 1.31 -1.44
CA ALA A 31 -21.07 0.84 -1.23
C ALA A 31 -21.33 -0.59 -1.73
N SER A 32 -20.53 -1.05 -2.71
CA SER A 32 -20.60 -2.38 -3.31
C SER A 32 -19.33 -3.19 -3.09
N ASP A 33 -18.43 -2.74 -2.22
CA ASP A 33 -17.15 -3.39 -1.98
C ASP A 33 -17.33 -4.61 -1.06
N ASP A 34 -16.78 -5.76 -1.47
CA ASP A 34 -16.91 -7.01 -0.72
C ASP A 34 -16.30 -6.94 0.70
N ASP A 35 -15.24 -6.14 0.87
CA ASP A 35 -14.53 -6.03 2.15
C ASP A 35 -15.14 -4.95 3.07
N PHE A 36 -15.72 -3.90 2.47
CA PHE A 36 -16.06 -2.67 3.18
C PHE A 36 -17.52 -2.23 3.10
N ALA A 37 -18.37 -2.79 2.25
CA ALA A 37 -19.75 -2.32 2.07
C ALA A 37 -20.53 -2.28 3.39
N ASP A 38 -20.54 -3.38 4.14
CA ASP A 38 -21.25 -3.47 5.42
C ASP A 38 -20.74 -2.44 6.43
N ILE A 39 -19.41 -2.28 6.52
CA ILE A 39 -18.76 -1.34 7.43
C ILE A 39 -19.09 0.10 7.01
N TYR A 40 -19.03 0.40 5.71
CA TYR A 40 -19.30 1.71 5.16
C TYR A 40 -20.75 2.15 5.41
N GLN A 41 -21.70 1.22 5.30
CA GLN A 41 -23.10 1.45 5.64
C GLN A 41 -23.32 1.58 7.15
N ALA A 42 -22.67 0.74 7.96
CA ALA A 42 -22.80 0.77 9.42
C ALA A 42 -22.25 2.06 10.06
N CYS A 43 -21.15 2.61 9.52
CA CYS A 43 -20.56 3.87 9.99
C CYS A 43 -21.51 5.08 9.86
N SER A 44 -22.60 4.99 9.08
CA SER A 44 -23.64 6.03 9.04
C SER A 44 -24.53 6.04 10.29
N LYS A 45 -24.57 4.95 11.06
CA LYS A 45 -25.49 4.74 12.18
C LYS A 45 -24.80 4.84 13.54
N PHE A 46 -23.59 4.29 13.67
CA PHE A 46 -22.75 4.42 14.86
C PHE A 46 -21.27 4.27 14.45
N ALA A 47 -20.37 5.02 15.10
CA ALA A 47 -18.93 4.80 14.95
C ALA A 47 -18.58 3.41 15.50
N SER A 48 -18.32 2.44 14.62
CA SER A 48 -17.59 1.22 15.01
C SER A 48 -16.24 1.68 15.56
N SER A 49 -15.83 1.20 16.74
CA SER A 49 -14.78 1.84 17.56
C SER A 49 -13.42 2.06 16.87
N ARG A 50 -13.16 1.39 15.74
CA ARG A 50 -11.93 1.52 14.94
C ARG A 50 -12.16 1.99 13.50
N TYR A 51 -13.39 2.03 13.01
CA TYR A 51 -13.70 2.48 11.65
C TYR A 51 -14.42 3.82 11.66
N VAL A 52 -13.92 4.78 10.89
CA VAL A 52 -14.47 6.13 10.79
C VAL A 52 -14.68 6.48 9.34
N LYS A 53 -15.89 6.96 9.03
CA LYS A 53 -16.19 7.58 7.74
C LYS A 53 -15.92 9.08 7.86
N GLN A 54 -15.08 9.62 6.99
CA GLN A 54 -14.72 11.04 6.95
C GLN A 54 -14.67 11.52 5.50
N ASP A 55 -15.43 12.57 5.18
CA ASP A 55 -15.50 13.17 3.83
C ASP A 55 -15.78 12.15 2.69
N GLY A 56 -16.54 11.10 3.00
CA GLY A 56 -16.87 10.01 2.07
C GLY A 56 -15.83 8.89 2.00
N PHE A 57 -14.65 9.05 2.60
CA PHE A 57 -13.63 8.03 2.74
C PHE A 57 -13.80 7.19 4.00
N LEU A 58 -13.40 5.92 3.95
CA LEU A 58 -13.38 5.04 5.11
C LEU A 58 -11.96 4.92 5.67
N PHE A 59 -11.82 5.07 6.97
CA PHE A 59 -10.56 4.91 7.69
C PHE A 59 -10.67 3.79 8.72
N PHE A 60 -9.62 2.98 8.81
CA PHE A 60 -9.39 2.08 9.94
C PHE A 60 -8.28 2.69 10.80
N GLU A 61 -8.65 3.23 11.96
CA GLU A 61 -7.84 4.12 12.77
C GLU A 61 -7.41 5.37 11.96
N ASN A 62 -6.15 5.45 11.53
CA ASN A 62 -5.61 6.54 10.69
C ASN A 62 -5.19 6.08 9.30
N ARG A 63 -5.56 4.85 8.91
CA ARG A 63 -5.21 4.27 7.63
C ARG A 63 -6.41 4.29 6.70
N LEU A 64 -6.20 4.76 5.47
CA LEU A 64 -7.22 4.78 4.44
C LEU A 64 -7.58 3.33 4.06
N CYS A 65 -8.85 2.99 4.16
CA CYS A 65 -9.37 1.72 3.65
C CYS A 65 -9.42 1.78 2.14
N VAL A 66 -8.75 0.87 1.43
CA VAL A 66 -8.72 0.90 -0.04
C VAL A 66 -9.66 -0.19 -0.56
N PRO A 67 -10.77 0.15 -1.24
CA PRO A 67 -11.65 -0.83 -1.88
C PRO A 67 -10.89 -1.79 -2.80
N ASN A 68 -11.53 -2.91 -3.13
CA ASN A 68 -11.00 -3.93 -4.02
C ASN A 68 -10.97 -3.44 -5.48
N CYS A 69 -10.01 -2.57 -5.76
CA CYS A 69 -9.80 -1.97 -7.09
C CYS A 69 -8.31 -1.90 -7.44
N SER A 70 -8.01 -1.42 -8.65
CA SER A 70 -6.66 -1.30 -9.19
C SER A 70 -5.70 -0.45 -8.34
N LEU A 71 -6.23 0.43 -7.48
CA LEU A 71 -5.44 1.25 -6.57
C LEU A 71 -4.63 0.41 -5.58
N ARG A 72 -5.13 -0.77 -5.16
CA ARG A 72 -4.35 -1.68 -4.29
C ARG A 72 -3.04 -2.08 -4.95
N ASP A 73 -3.09 -2.51 -6.22
CA ASP A 73 -1.90 -2.90 -7.00
C ASP A 73 -0.98 -1.68 -7.23
N LEU A 74 -1.55 -0.53 -7.56
CA LEU A 74 -0.81 0.72 -7.77
C LEU A 74 0.00 1.13 -6.53
N PHE A 75 -0.64 1.20 -5.36
CA PHE A 75 0.04 1.61 -4.13
C PHE A 75 1.14 0.62 -3.74
N VAL A 76 0.90 -0.68 -3.89
CA VAL A 76 1.91 -1.70 -3.62
C VAL A 76 3.10 -1.55 -4.56
N ARG A 77 2.88 -1.29 -5.85
CA ARG A 77 3.98 -1.06 -6.82
C ARG A 77 4.81 0.17 -6.46
N GLU A 78 4.15 1.26 -6.09
CA GLU A 78 4.82 2.51 -5.70
C GLU A 78 5.67 2.30 -4.43
N ALA A 79 5.12 1.63 -3.41
CA ALA A 79 5.87 1.29 -2.19
C ALA A 79 6.98 0.25 -2.42
N HIS A 80 6.82 -0.62 -3.41
CA HIS A 80 7.82 -1.64 -3.76
C HIS A 80 9.00 -1.03 -4.51
N GLY A 81 8.74 -0.33 -5.61
CA GLY A 81 9.77 0.11 -6.56
C GLY A 81 9.40 1.38 -7.31
N GLY A 82 8.61 2.28 -6.70
CA GLY A 82 8.38 3.63 -7.22
C GLY A 82 9.70 4.37 -7.48
N GLY A 83 9.65 5.49 -8.22
CA GLY A 83 10.83 6.11 -8.85
C GLY A 83 12.02 6.48 -7.96
N LEU A 84 11.84 6.49 -6.63
CA LEU A 84 12.90 6.72 -5.63
C LEU A 84 13.17 5.50 -4.73
N MET A 85 12.44 4.40 -4.90
CA MET A 85 12.48 3.21 -4.05
C MET A 85 13.29 2.10 -4.70
N GLY A 86 14.25 1.54 -3.96
CA GLY A 86 15.21 0.55 -4.46
C GLY A 86 14.68 -0.89 -4.58
N HIS A 87 13.44 -1.10 -4.99
CA HIS A 87 12.83 -2.44 -5.10
C HIS A 87 12.82 -3.24 -3.79
N PHE A 88 12.13 -2.72 -2.77
CA PHE A 88 12.09 -3.33 -1.45
C PHE A 88 11.46 -4.72 -1.44
N GLY A 89 11.94 -5.59 -0.54
CA GLY A 89 11.32 -6.88 -0.28
C GLY A 89 9.96 -6.75 0.40
N VAL A 90 9.19 -7.85 0.39
CA VAL A 90 7.81 -7.95 0.91
C VAL A 90 7.64 -7.32 2.29
N THR A 91 8.53 -7.62 3.24
CA THR A 91 8.42 -7.12 4.62
C THR A 91 8.42 -5.60 4.69
N LYS A 92 9.38 -4.95 4.00
CA LYS A 92 9.51 -3.50 4.02
C LYS A 92 8.40 -2.81 3.23
N THR A 93 8.00 -3.39 2.10
CA THR A 93 6.83 -2.90 1.36
C THR A 93 5.57 -2.98 2.21
N LEU A 94 5.32 -4.10 2.89
CA LEU A 94 4.15 -4.25 3.76
C LEU A 94 4.17 -3.26 4.94
N GLN A 95 5.33 -2.97 5.50
CA GLN A 95 5.47 -1.96 6.55
C GLN A 95 5.06 -0.57 6.05
N ILE A 96 5.61 -0.12 4.92
CA ILE A 96 5.27 1.18 4.30
C ILE A 96 3.77 1.24 4.00
N MET A 97 3.20 0.16 3.44
CA MET A 97 1.78 0.10 3.12
C MET A 97 0.90 0.24 4.36
N ARG A 98 1.29 -0.40 5.47
CA ARG A 98 0.56 -0.35 6.74
C ARG A 98 0.66 0.98 7.47
N ASP A 99 1.53 1.90 7.06
CA ASP A 99 1.58 3.23 7.68
C ASP A 99 0.41 4.12 7.22
N HIS A 100 -0.12 3.89 6.02
CA HIS A 100 -1.09 4.76 5.38
C HIS A 100 -2.38 4.06 4.93
N PHE A 101 -2.33 2.76 4.65
CA PHE A 101 -3.43 2.04 4.01
C PHE A 101 -3.87 0.81 4.81
N HIS A 102 -5.09 0.36 4.54
CA HIS A 102 -5.67 -0.84 5.14
C HIS A 102 -6.60 -1.56 4.15
N TRP A 103 -6.49 -2.88 4.08
CA TRP A 103 -7.50 -3.77 3.51
C TRP A 103 -7.28 -5.21 3.94
N PRO A 104 -8.33 -6.07 3.92
CA PRO A 104 -8.19 -7.50 4.16
C PRO A 104 -7.18 -8.14 3.21
N HIS A 105 -6.38 -9.09 3.73
CA HIS A 105 -5.39 -9.83 2.94
C HIS A 105 -4.29 -9.01 2.24
N MET A 106 -4.03 -7.76 2.66
CA MET A 106 -2.97 -6.90 2.11
C MET A 106 -1.61 -7.59 1.94
N LYS A 107 -1.20 -8.43 2.90
CA LYS A 107 0.06 -9.19 2.81
C LYS A 107 0.12 -10.05 1.54
N ARG A 108 -0.98 -10.72 1.18
CA ARG A 108 -1.08 -11.59 0.00
C ARG A 108 -0.92 -10.77 -1.29
N ASP A 109 -1.49 -9.57 -1.33
CA ASP A 109 -1.35 -8.69 -2.49
C ASP A 109 0.07 -8.13 -2.61
N VAL A 110 0.69 -7.74 -1.49
CA VAL A 110 2.10 -7.33 -1.46
C VAL A 110 3.01 -8.45 -1.97
N GLU A 111 2.85 -9.67 -1.46
CA GLU A 111 3.60 -10.84 -1.91
C GLU A 111 3.42 -11.08 -3.41
N ARG A 112 2.18 -11.02 -3.91
CA ARG A 112 1.85 -11.21 -5.33
C ARG A 112 2.55 -10.18 -6.22
N VAL A 113 2.52 -8.91 -5.86
CA VAL A 113 3.13 -7.83 -6.66
C VAL A 113 4.64 -7.93 -6.64
N CYS A 114 5.25 -8.06 -5.46
CA CYS A 114 6.71 -8.22 -5.34
C CYS A 114 7.21 -9.46 -6.09
N ALA A 115 6.48 -10.57 -6.03
CA ALA A 115 6.82 -11.80 -6.76
C ALA A 115 6.73 -11.65 -8.28
N ARG A 116 5.95 -10.70 -8.81
CA ARG A 116 5.81 -10.43 -10.25
C ARG A 116 6.80 -9.38 -10.77
N CYS A 117 7.58 -8.74 -9.88
CA CYS A 117 8.52 -7.70 -10.28
C CYS A 117 9.68 -8.26 -11.13
N ALA A 118 9.75 -7.84 -12.39
CA ALA A 118 10.78 -8.28 -13.33
C ALA A 118 12.19 -7.87 -12.87
N THR A 119 12.37 -6.65 -12.38
CA THR A 119 13.66 -6.15 -11.89
C THR A 119 14.18 -7.02 -10.74
N CYS A 120 13.33 -7.34 -9.76
CA CYS A 120 13.71 -8.21 -8.65
C CYS A 120 14.02 -9.64 -9.10
N LYS A 121 13.25 -10.18 -10.05
CA LYS A 121 13.50 -11.52 -10.60
C LYS A 121 14.86 -11.59 -11.28
N LEU A 122 15.17 -10.61 -12.14
CA LEU A 122 16.45 -10.52 -12.85
C LEU A 122 17.62 -10.31 -11.90
N ALA A 123 17.46 -9.49 -10.86
CA ALA A 123 18.49 -9.29 -9.84
C ALA A 123 18.77 -10.59 -9.06
N LYS A 124 17.73 -11.32 -8.64
CA LYS A 124 17.87 -12.59 -7.91
C LYS A 124 18.47 -13.70 -8.77
N SER A 125 18.12 -13.80 -10.05
CA SER A 125 18.67 -14.83 -10.95
C SER A 125 20.17 -14.62 -11.26
N LYS A 126 20.66 -13.38 -11.13
CA LYS A 126 22.10 -13.06 -11.30
C LYS A 126 22.95 -13.44 -10.08
N VAL A 127 22.34 -13.74 -8.93
CA VAL A 127 23.07 -14.22 -7.75
C VAL A 127 23.33 -15.71 -7.90
N GLN A 128 24.39 -16.07 -8.62
CA GLN A 128 24.97 -17.40 -8.59
C GLN A 128 25.82 -17.53 -7.31
N PRO A 129 25.53 -18.44 -6.36
CA PRO A 129 26.36 -18.63 -5.17
C PRO A 129 27.67 -19.39 -5.44
N HIS A 130 28.03 -19.66 -6.69
CA HIS A 130 29.15 -20.52 -7.07
C HIS A 130 30.14 -19.90 -8.07
N GLY A 131 30.32 -18.58 -8.05
CA GLY A 131 31.55 -18.01 -8.59
C GLY A 131 32.70 -18.40 -7.66
N LEU A 132 33.49 -19.41 -8.01
CA LEU A 132 34.75 -19.70 -7.35
C LEU A 132 35.53 -18.37 -7.26
N TYR A 133 35.75 -17.88 -6.04
CA TYR A 133 36.65 -16.76 -5.82
C TYR A 133 38.02 -17.18 -6.34
N THR A 134 38.40 -16.74 -7.53
CA THR A 134 39.79 -16.82 -7.99
C THR A 134 40.55 -15.74 -7.24
N PRO A 135 41.46 -16.09 -6.31
CA PRO A 135 42.32 -15.10 -5.70
C PRO A 135 43.21 -14.45 -6.76
N LEU A 136 43.45 -13.15 -6.62
CA LEU A 136 44.40 -12.42 -7.48
C LEU A 136 45.78 -13.07 -7.37
N PRO A 137 46.54 -13.20 -8.48
CA PRO A 137 47.91 -13.71 -8.43
C PRO A 137 48.76 -12.79 -7.53
N ILE A 138 49.45 -13.41 -6.59
CA ILE A 138 50.34 -12.74 -5.64
C ILE A 138 51.65 -12.39 -6.38
N PRO A 139 52.18 -11.15 -6.26
CA PRO A 139 53.48 -10.77 -6.83
C PRO A 139 54.67 -11.57 -6.27
#